data_AF-A0A1Y3T841-F1
#
_entry.id   AF-A0A1Y3T841-F1
#
_cell.length_a   1.000
_cell.length_b   1.000
_cell.length_c   1.000
_cell.angle_alpha   90.00
_cell.angle_beta   90.00
_cell.angle_gamma   90.00
#
_symmetry.space_group_name_H-M   'P 1'
#
loop_
_entity.id
_entity.type
_entity.pdbx_description
1 polymer ?
#
loop_
_entity_poly.entity_id
_entity_poly.type
_entity_poly.pdbx_seq_one_letter_code
_entity_poly.pdbx_strand_id
1 'polypeptide(L)'
;MRYLKTIERKVRTILAKNEDARNDDMVLYLVLCNACLKDAGALPLAEIMTQYKYLGLPSFESVSRTRRKLQARYPELAGSRPVRKKRSAGEHDYRRYAKE
;
A
#
# COMPACT_ATOMS: atom_id res chain seq x y z
N MET A 1 -6.49 -7.58 16.20
CA MET A 1 -6.68 -6.16 15.80
C MET A 1 -5.50 -5.23 16.09
N ARG A 2 -4.70 -5.41 17.16
CA ARG A 2 -3.61 -4.48 17.55
C ARG A 2 -2.59 -4.22 16.43
N TYR A 3 -2.17 -5.27 15.72
CA TYR A 3 -1.25 -5.18 14.58
C TYR A 3 -1.77 -4.29 13.44
N LEU A 4 -3.04 -4.44 13.06
CA LEU A 4 -3.66 -3.63 12.01
C LEU A 4 -3.71 -2.14 12.36
N LYS A 5 -3.97 -1.81 13.65
CA LYS A 5 -3.91 -0.41 14.12
C LYS A 5 -2.50 0.18 14.01
N THR A 6 -1.47 -0.63 14.26
CA THR A 6 -0.07 -0.21 14.09
C THR A 6 0.27 0.06 12.63
N ILE A 7 -0.14 -0.83 11.70
CA ILE A 7 0.04 -0.63 10.26
C ILE A 7 -0.71 0.62 9.81
N GLU A 8 -1.97 0.78 10.19
CA GLU A 8 -2.80 1.94 9.82
C GLU A 8 -2.13 3.26 10.18
N ARG A 9 -1.55 3.37 11.38
CA ARG A 9 -0.81 4.57 11.80
C ARG A 9 0.44 4.82 10.94
N LYS A 10 1.23 3.78 10.65
CA LYS A 10 2.43 3.90 9.80
C LYS A 10 2.05 4.31 8.37
N VAL A 11 1.07 3.62 7.77
CA VAL A 11 0.57 3.94 6.42
C VAL A 11 0.05 5.36 6.35
N ARG A 12 -0.78 5.80 7.33
CA ARG A 12 -1.27 7.18 7.37
C ARG A 12 -0.12 8.20 7.38
N THR A 13 0.93 7.93 8.17
CA THR A 13 2.10 8.81 8.27
C THR A 13 2.85 8.91 6.94
N ILE A 14 3.02 7.79 6.23
CA ILE A 14 3.67 7.76 4.91
C ILE A 14 2.83 8.53 3.90
N LEU A 15 1.52 8.22 3.81
CA LEU A 15 0.62 8.91 2.90
C LEU A 15 0.61 10.42 3.16
N ALA A 16 0.67 10.88 4.41
CA ALA A 16 0.68 12.31 4.72
C ALA A 16 1.92 13.03 4.15
N LYS A 17 3.06 12.36 4.02
CA LYS A 17 4.36 12.98 3.67
C LYS A 17 4.87 12.67 2.26
N ASN A 18 4.36 11.61 1.63
CA ASN A 18 4.89 11.11 0.36
C ASN A 18 3.75 10.96 -0.66
N GLU A 19 3.73 11.82 -1.68
CA GLU A 19 2.71 11.80 -2.74
C GLU A 19 2.86 10.58 -3.66
N ASP A 20 4.08 10.14 -3.96
CA ASP A 20 4.33 8.96 -4.79
C ASP A 20 3.71 7.71 -4.15
N ALA A 21 3.81 7.57 -2.83
CA ALA A 21 3.16 6.51 -2.07
C ALA A 21 1.62 6.62 -2.03
N ARG A 22 1.03 7.80 -2.28
CA ARG A 22 -0.43 7.91 -2.49
C ARG A 22 -0.84 7.36 -3.86
N ASN A 23 0.06 7.54 -4.83
CA ASN A 23 -0.15 7.25 -6.24
C ASN A 23 0.17 5.81 -6.63
N ASP A 24 1.10 5.16 -5.93
CA ASP A 24 1.62 3.84 -6.29
C ASP A 24 1.69 2.90 -5.07
N ASP A 25 1.12 1.70 -5.22
CA ASP A 25 1.02 0.73 -4.12
C ASP A 25 2.36 0.03 -3.84
N MET A 26 3.21 -0.13 -4.86
CA MET A 26 4.54 -0.71 -4.71
C MET A 26 5.48 0.28 -4.04
N VAL A 27 5.40 1.57 -4.37
CA VAL A 27 6.14 2.62 -3.67
C VAL A 27 5.73 2.69 -2.20
N LEU A 28 4.42 2.69 -1.92
CA LEU A 28 3.92 2.65 -0.54
C LEU A 28 4.44 1.42 0.21
N TYR A 29 4.41 0.25 -0.44
CA TYR A 29 4.88 -1.00 0.17
C TYR A 29 6.37 -0.94 0.49
N LEU A 30 7.20 -0.50 -0.45
CA LEU A 30 8.66 -0.35 -0.26
C LEU A 30 8.98 0.61 0.89
N VAL A 31 8.38 1.81 0.91
CA VAL A 31 8.62 2.80 1.96
C VAL A 31 8.19 2.25 3.32
N LEU A 32 7.07 1.52 3.38
CA LEU A 32 6.61 0.91 4.63
C LEU A 32 7.52 -0.23 5.07
N CYS A 33 8.01 -1.06 4.16
CA CYS A 33 8.98 -2.12 4.46
C CYS A 33 10.26 -1.54 5.07
N ASN A 34 10.83 -0.50 4.47
CA ASN A 34 12.00 0.20 5.00
C ASN A 34 11.73 0.88 6.36
N ALA A 35 10.48 1.28 6.63
CA ALA A 35 10.07 1.82 7.93
C ALA A 35 9.77 0.73 8.99
N CYS A 36 9.73 -0.54 8.61
CA CYS A 36 9.54 -1.68 9.51
C CYS A 36 10.86 -2.41 9.78
N LEU A 37 11.70 -2.56 8.76
CA LEU A 37 13.02 -3.16 8.83
C LEU A 37 13.98 -2.26 8.04
N LYS A 38 15.08 -1.84 8.66
CA LYS A 38 16.08 -1.00 8.01
C LYS A 38 16.63 -1.74 6.78
N ASP A 39 16.72 -1.04 5.66
CA ASP A 39 17.24 -1.56 4.39
C ASP A 39 16.47 -2.77 3.81
N ALA A 40 15.21 -2.97 4.20
CA ALA A 40 14.36 -4.05 3.68
C ALA A 40 14.27 -4.07 2.15
N GLY A 41 14.31 -2.90 1.50
CA GLY A 41 14.29 -2.76 0.04
C GLY A 41 15.55 -3.26 -0.67
N ALA A 42 16.64 -3.49 0.06
CA ALA A 42 17.86 -4.08 -0.49
C ALA A 42 17.85 -5.63 -0.45
N LEU A 43 16.89 -6.23 0.27
CA LEU A 43 16.74 -7.68 0.31
C LEU A 43 16.26 -8.21 -1.06
N PRO A 44 16.66 -9.42 -1.45
CA PRO A 44 16.13 -10.05 -2.66
C PRO A 44 14.61 -10.10 -2.64
N LEU A 45 13.97 -9.77 -3.77
CA LEU A 45 12.51 -9.77 -3.87
C LEU A 45 11.92 -11.13 -3.45
N ALA A 46 12.54 -12.23 -3.84
CA ALA A 46 12.12 -13.58 -3.46
C ALA A 46 12.10 -13.80 -1.93
N GLU A 47 13.08 -13.23 -1.23
CA GLU A 47 13.15 -13.30 0.23
C GLU A 47 12.04 -12.48 0.88
N ILE A 48 11.80 -11.25 0.40
CA ILE A 48 10.67 -10.43 0.86
C ILE A 48 9.36 -11.18 0.62
N MET A 49 9.15 -11.75 -0.56
CA MET A 49 7.88 -12.40 -0.91
C MET A 49 7.62 -13.68 -0.12
N THR A 50 8.67 -14.45 0.21
CA THR A 50 8.51 -15.75 0.89
C THR A 50 8.65 -15.67 2.41
N GLN A 51 9.46 -14.74 2.93
CA GLN A 51 9.82 -14.65 4.35
C GLN A 51 9.28 -13.40 5.07
N TYR A 52 8.42 -12.60 4.44
CA TYR A 52 7.93 -11.33 5.02
C TYR A 52 7.45 -11.45 6.48
N LYS A 53 6.79 -12.55 6.85
CA LYS A 53 6.31 -12.78 8.22
C LYS A 53 7.45 -12.90 9.22
N TYR A 54 8.49 -13.66 8.86
CA TYR A 54 9.68 -13.82 9.70
C TYR A 54 10.47 -12.52 9.80
N LEU A 55 10.55 -11.76 8.71
CA LEU A 55 11.16 -10.43 8.64
C LEU A 55 10.36 -9.34 9.36
N GLY A 56 9.18 -9.65 9.92
CA GLY A 56 8.31 -8.67 10.57
C GLY A 56 7.65 -7.66 9.62
N LEU A 57 7.68 -7.92 8.32
CA LEU A 57 7.10 -7.08 7.29
C LEU A 57 5.59 -7.31 7.17
N PRO A 58 4.81 -6.28 6.80
CA PRO A 58 3.37 -6.43 6.56
C PRO A 58 3.10 -7.17 5.24
N SER A 59 1.98 -7.89 5.15
CA SER A 59 1.55 -8.41 3.85
C SER A 59 1.10 -7.28 2.93
N PHE A 60 1.39 -7.40 1.63
CA PHE A 60 0.98 -6.43 0.62
C PHE A 60 -0.54 -6.16 0.63
N GLU A 61 -1.34 -7.21 0.80
CA GLU A 61 -2.80 -7.10 0.87
C GLU A 61 -3.26 -6.25 2.06
N SER A 62 -2.65 -6.43 3.23
CA SER A 62 -2.98 -5.63 4.43
C SER A 62 -2.71 -4.15 4.17
N VAL A 63 -1.55 -3.83 3.59
CA VAL A 63 -1.16 -2.46 3.25
C VAL A 63 -2.14 -1.85 2.26
N SER A 64 -2.49 -2.60 1.21
CA SER A 64 -3.43 -2.17 0.18
C SER A 64 -4.83 -1.89 0.74
N ARG A 65 -5.36 -2.78 1.59
CA ARG A 65 -6.67 -2.59 2.26
C ARG A 65 -6.65 -1.39 3.20
N THR A 66 -5.59 -1.23 3.98
CA THR A 66 -5.41 -0.08 4.88
C THR A 66 -5.33 1.23 4.12
N ARG A 67 -4.59 1.29 2.99
CA ARG A 67 -4.55 2.46 2.12
C ARG A 67 -5.94 2.85 1.64
N ARG A 68 -6.70 1.90 1.08
CA ARG A 68 -8.07 2.14 0.58
C ARG A 68 -8.97 2.70 1.68
N LYS A 69 -8.95 2.09 2.87
CA LYS A 69 -9.69 2.57 4.05
C LYS A 69 -9.31 4.00 4.41
N LEU A 70 -8.02 4.32 4.47
CA LEU A 70 -7.55 5.65 4.82
C LEU A 70 -7.93 6.69 3.77
N GLN A 71 -7.74 6.41 2.48
CA GLN A 71 -8.06 7.34 1.40
C GLN A 71 -9.57 7.56 1.23
N ALA A 72 -10.40 6.56 1.56
CA ALA A 72 -11.85 6.73 1.61
C ALA A 72 -12.29 7.63 2.78
N ARG A 73 -11.61 7.53 3.92
CA ARG A 73 -11.92 8.32 5.13
C ARG A 73 -11.31 9.73 5.12
N TYR A 74 -10.16 9.90 4.47
CA TYR A 74 -9.33 11.11 4.47
C TYR A 74 -8.97 11.48 3.03
N PRO A 75 -9.81 12.28 2.34
CA PRO A 75 -9.60 12.65 0.93
C PRO A 75 -8.26 13.36 0.67
N GLU A 76 -7.68 14.03 1.67
CA GLU A 76 -6.37 14.67 1.59
C GLU A 76 -5.20 13.69 1.43
N LEU A 77 -5.42 12.40 1.77
CA LEU A 77 -4.44 11.33 1.58
C LEU A 77 -4.60 10.61 0.25
N ALA A 78 -5.59 10.97 -0.56
CA ALA A 78 -5.85 10.35 -1.85
C ALA A 78 -4.72 10.64 -2.84
N GLY A 79 -4.54 9.72 -3.80
CA GLY A 79 -3.66 9.96 -4.94
C GLY A 79 -4.15 11.12 -5.81
N SER A 80 -3.28 11.59 -6.70
CA SER A 80 -3.56 12.67 -7.64
C SER A 80 -4.78 12.37 -8.52
N ARG A 81 -5.44 13.42 -9.03
CA ARG A 81 -6.62 13.29 -9.89
C ARG A 81 -6.39 12.36 -11.09
N PRO A 82 -5.27 12.47 -11.85
CA PRO A 82 -5.01 11.59 -12.99
C PRO A 82 -4.89 10.11 -12.57
N VAL A 83 -4.18 9.83 -11.48
CA VAL A 83 -3.99 8.46 -10.97
C VAL A 83 -5.31 7.85 -10.52
N ARG A 84 -6.15 8.62 -9.83
CA ARG A 84 -7.50 8.19 -9.45
C ARG A 84 -8.37 7.85 -10.65
N LYS A 85 -8.33 8.69 -11.70
CA LYS A 85 -9.09 8.43 -12.94
C LYS A 85 -8.63 7.13 -13.60
N LYS A 86 -7.31 6.92 -13.73
CA LYS A 86 -6.74 5.67 -14.26
C LYS A 86 -7.16 4.45 -13.44
N ARG A 87 -7.07 4.52 -12.12
CA ARG A 87 -7.48 3.42 -11.21
C ARG A 87 -8.96 3.08 -11.34
N SER A 88 -9.83 4.10 -11.44
CA SER A 88 -11.28 3.89 -11.60
C SER A 88 -11.62 3.22 -12.94
N ALA A 89 -10.91 3.60 -14.01
CA ALA A 89 -11.08 2.95 -15.32
C ALA A 89 -10.65 1.48 -15.26
N GLY A 90 -9.46 1.21 -14.71
CA GLY A 90 -8.97 -0.17 -14.55
C GLY A 90 -9.87 -1.05 -13.67
N GLU A 91 -10.43 -0.52 -12.58
CA GLU A 91 -11.38 -1.27 -11.75
C GLU A 91 -12.65 -1.66 -12.54
N HIS A 92 -13.15 -0.75 -13.36
CA HIS A 92 -14.30 -1.03 -14.22
C HIS A 92 -13.98 -2.13 -15.25
N ASP A 93 -12.79 -2.10 -15.85
CA ASP A 93 -12.36 -3.09 -16.84
C ASP A 93 -12.18 -4.47 -16.20
N TYR A 94 -11.53 -4.55 -15.03
CA TYR A 94 -11.41 -5.82 -14.29
C TYR A 94 -12.75 -6.35 -13.78
N ARG A 95 -13.69 -5.48 -13.40
CA ARG A 95 -15.04 -5.89 -13.00
C ARG A 95 -15.84 -6.46 -14.17
N ARG A 96 -15.59 -5.99 -15.39
CA ARG A 96 -16.17 -6.55 -16.62
C ARG A 96 -15.56 -7.93 -16.90
N TYR A 97 -14.24 -8.02 -16.92
CA TYR A 97 -13.51 -9.28 -17.12
C TYR A 97 -13.93 -10.38 -16.13
N ALA A 98 -14.13 -10.05 -14.85
CA ALA A 98 -14.52 -11.04 -13.84
C ALA A 98 -15.95 -11.62 -14.01
N LYS A 99 -16.75 -11.08 -14.93
CA LYS A 99 -18.09 -11.58 -15.26
C LYS A 99 -18.13 -12.41 -16.55
N GLU A 100 -17.02 -12.42 -17.29
CA GLU A 100 -16.78 -13.29 -18.45
C GLU A 100 -16.33 -14.67 -17.95
#